data_AF-A0A523BUU0-F1
#
_entry.id   AF-A0A523BUU0-F1
#
_cell.length_a   1.000
_cell.length_b   1.000
_cell.length_c   1.000
_cell.angle_alpha   90.00
_cell.angle_beta   90.00
_cell.angle_gamma   90.00
#
_symmetry.space_group_name_H-M   'P 1'
#
loop_
_entity.id
_entity.type
_entity.pdbx_description
1 polymer ?
#
loop_
_entity_poly.entity_id
_entity_poly.type
_entity_poly.pdbx_seq_one_letter_code
_entity_poly.pdbx_strand_id
1 'polypeptide(L)'
;MRKLSAQFMSDLVDSNGVLQPILTRVKKDHTLMLAIRENFINIYYRGGNILNLKEHNKGFYQASFDDQYNKSGLLIPGSPTVINNQNDSRSWIDSFPIRKNIMDEYFSTYGKAEREFQQLIARENNNSTISNESEYFVSDIEVTEPYARFDIMAIRWLAAQRKNGSNCKVALIEMKYGDRALRGSAGLLKHLKDMEKLVSNKDSYAKLLETMESQFNQLDELGLLKFNKGTSNAKVKLNADEKPEVIFILANHNPRSPKLKTILSDPEIDKYAQSQLFDLKFYVASFAGYGLHAKCMIPLVEFRKLL
;
A
#
# COMPACT_ATOMS: atom_id res chain seq x y z
N MET A 1 10.59 -6.07 -12.75
CA MET A 1 9.11 -6.03 -12.59
C MET A 1 8.79 -6.56 -11.20
N ARG A 2 8.02 -5.83 -10.37
CA ARG A 2 7.77 -6.25 -8.97
C ARG A 2 6.77 -7.39 -8.89
N LYS A 3 7.26 -8.61 -9.12
CA LYS A 3 6.47 -9.84 -9.02
C LYS A 3 7.28 -10.94 -8.34
N LEU A 4 6.57 -11.87 -7.71
CA LEU A 4 7.16 -13.11 -7.22
C LEU A 4 7.29 -14.14 -8.35
N SER A 5 8.28 -15.04 -8.24
CA SER A 5 8.41 -16.18 -9.13
C SER A 5 7.26 -17.18 -8.90
N ALA A 6 7.02 -18.07 -9.88
CA ALA A 6 6.01 -19.12 -9.73
C ALA A 6 6.33 -20.06 -8.56
N GLN A 7 7.62 -20.36 -8.33
CA GLN A 7 8.05 -21.18 -7.19
C GLN A 7 7.78 -20.48 -5.86
N PHE A 8 8.09 -19.19 -5.76
CA PHE A 8 7.81 -18.40 -4.56
C PHE A 8 6.30 -18.37 -4.26
N MET A 9 5.46 -18.17 -5.27
CA MET A 9 4.00 -18.25 -5.12
C MET A 9 3.53 -19.63 -4.63
N SER A 10 4.03 -20.71 -5.24
CA SER A 10 3.75 -22.09 -4.81
C SER A 10 4.17 -22.35 -3.36
N ASP A 11 5.36 -21.90 -2.96
CA ASP A 11 5.85 -22.04 -1.59
C ASP A 11 5.02 -21.27 -0.55
N LEU A 12 4.29 -20.23 -0.96
CA LEU A 12 3.36 -19.49 -0.12
C LEU A 12 1.95 -20.12 -0.08
N VAL A 13 1.44 -20.60 -1.22
CA VAL A 13 0.04 -21.04 -1.38
C VAL A 13 -0.14 -22.51 -1.03
N ASP A 14 0.78 -23.37 -1.44
CA ASP A 14 0.64 -24.82 -1.30
C ASP A 14 0.74 -25.24 0.16
N SER A 15 -0.12 -26.16 0.59
CA SER A 15 -0.15 -26.66 1.98
C SER A 15 1.19 -27.18 2.50
N ASN A 16 2.03 -27.73 1.61
CA ASN A 16 3.38 -28.22 1.89
C ASN A 16 4.48 -27.20 1.55
N GLY A 17 4.12 -26.03 1.02
CA GLY A 17 5.06 -24.97 0.67
C GLY A 17 5.83 -24.47 1.89
N VAL A 18 7.10 -24.12 1.72
CA VAL A 18 7.97 -23.80 2.85
C VAL A 18 7.61 -22.48 3.53
N LEU A 19 6.94 -21.56 2.82
CA LEU A 19 6.49 -20.25 3.31
C LEU A 19 5.01 -20.21 3.68
N GLN A 20 4.25 -21.28 3.44
CA GLN A 20 2.83 -21.37 3.75
C GLN A 20 2.48 -21.03 5.22
N PRO A 21 3.28 -21.43 6.23
CA PRO A 21 3.01 -21.02 7.61
C PRO A 21 3.03 -19.50 7.77
N ILE A 22 3.94 -18.81 7.08
CA ILE A 22 4.08 -17.34 7.14
C ILE A 22 2.87 -16.67 6.49
N LEU A 23 2.43 -17.13 5.31
CA LEU A 23 1.21 -16.62 4.69
C LEU A 23 -0.01 -16.82 5.61
N THR A 24 -0.12 -17.99 6.22
CA THR A 24 -1.19 -18.29 7.19
C THR A 24 -1.17 -17.33 8.37
N ARG A 25 0.02 -17.00 8.89
CA ARG A 25 0.16 -16.02 9.97
C ARG A 25 -0.29 -14.64 9.53
N VAL A 26 0.15 -14.16 8.36
CA VAL A 26 -0.25 -12.85 7.82
C VAL A 26 -1.77 -12.75 7.65
N LYS A 27 -2.42 -13.80 7.13
CA LYS A 27 -3.89 -13.84 6.97
C LYS A 27 -4.65 -13.71 8.28
N LYS A 28 -4.11 -14.28 9.38
CA LYS A 28 -4.76 -14.30 10.69
C LYS A 28 -4.44 -13.09 11.57
N ASP A 29 -3.33 -12.41 11.29
CA ASP A 29 -2.83 -11.30 12.07
C ASP A 29 -3.07 -9.99 11.31
N HIS A 30 -4.22 -9.37 11.57
CA HIS A 30 -4.64 -8.15 10.88
C HIS A 30 -3.76 -6.91 11.18
N THR A 31 -2.71 -7.04 12.00
CA THR A 31 -1.70 -5.99 12.18
C THR A 31 -0.52 -6.13 11.22
N LEU A 32 -0.47 -7.21 10.43
CA LEU A 32 0.56 -7.47 9.43
C LEU A 32 0.05 -7.13 8.03
N MET A 33 0.97 -6.68 7.17
CA MET A 33 0.71 -6.46 5.75
C MET A 33 1.85 -7.07 4.93
N LEU A 34 1.55 -8.00 4.03
CA LEU A 34 2.52 -8.51 3.07
C LEU A 34 2.55 -7.57 1.86
N ALA A 35 3.75 -7.17 1.46
CA ALA A 35 3.96 -6.38 0.26
C ALA A 35 4.95 -7.07 -0.67
N ILE A 36 4.56 -7.17 -1.95
CA ILE A 36 5.35 -7.84 -2.99
C ILE A 36 6.36 -6.88 -3.58
N ARG A 37 7.59 -7.34 -3.78
CA ARG A 37 8.66 -6.64 -4.48
C ARG A 37 9.25 -7.57 -5.53
N GLU A 38 10.26 -7.11 -6.26
CA GLU A 38 10.93 -7.94 -7.27
C GLU A 38 11.75 -9.06 -6.60
N ASN A 39 11.22 -10.29 -6.63
CA ASN A 39 11.82 -11.50 -6.03
C ASN A 39 11.98 -11.46 -4.50
N PHE A 40 11.24 -10.60 -3.81
CA PHE A 40 11.18 -10.62 -2.35
C PHE A 40 9.82 -10.11 -1.85
N ILE A 41 9.51 -10.45 -0.60
CA ILE A 41 8.38 -9.85 0.13
C ILE A 41 8.89 -9.15 1.38
N ASN A 42 8.18 -8.09 1.75
CA ASN A 42 8.26 -7.50 3.08
C ASN A 42 6.96 -7.83 3.82
N ILE A 43 7.08 -8.11 5.11
CA ILE A 43 5.95 -8.17 6.02
C ILE A 43 6.06 -6.96 6.93
N TYR A 44 5.09 -6.07 6.84
CA TYR A 44 5.05 -4.84 7.61
C TYR A 44 4.22 -5.00 8.89
N TYR A 45 4.71 -4.42 9.97
CA TYR A 45 4.00 -4.20 11.22
C TYR A 45 4.11 -2.71 11.58
N ARG A 46 2.95 -2.03 11.70
CA ARG A 46 2.84 -0.58 11.98
C ARG A 46 3.69 0.29 11.05
N GLY A 47 3.80 -0.10 9.77
CA GLY A 47 4.56 0.61 8.74
C GLY A 47 6.07 0.37 8.74
N GLY A 48 6.59 -0.52 9.61
CA GLY A 48 7.99 -0.99 9.58
C GLY A 48 8.10 -2.46 9.22
N ASN A 49 9.27 -2.91 8.76
CA ASN A 49 9.46 -4.24 8.19
C ASN A 49 9.85 -5.27 9.26
N ILE A 50 8.91 -6.11 9.69
CA ILE A 50 9.17 -7.16 10.70
C ILE A 50 9.87 -8.39 10.10
N LEU A 51 9.73 -8.61 8.79
CA LEU A 51 10.37 -9.71 8.10
C LEU A 51 10.55 -9.39 6.61
N ASN A 52 11.80 -9.35 6.15
CA ASN A 52 12.14 -9.41 4.73
C ASN A 52 12.40 -10.87 4.34
N LEU A 53 11.83 -11.31 3.22
CA LEU A 53 12.09 -12.62 2.64
C LEU A 53 12.48 -12.47 1.18
N LYS A 54 13.76 -12.72 0.89
CA LYS A 54 14.31 -12.62 -0.47
C LYS A 54 14.62 -14.00 -1.03
N GLU A 55 14.09 -14.30 -2.20
CA GLU A 55 14.43 -15.52 -2.93
C GLU A 55 15.87 -15.38 -3.46
N HIS A 56 16.77 -16.24 -2.98
CA HIS A 56 18.15 -16.28 -3.47
C HIS A 56 18.28 -17.33 -4.58
N ASN A 57 17.79 -18.54 -4.32
CA ASN A 57 17.68 -19.66 -5.26
C ASN A 57 16.28 -20.27 -5.12
N LYS A 58 15.83 -21.04 -6.11
CA LYS A 58 14.50 -21.68 -6.07
C LYS A 58 14.29 -22.49 -4.78
N GLY A 59 13.29 -22.12 -3.98
CA GLY A 59 12.97 -22.77 -2.71
C GLY A 59 13.88 -22.40 -1.52
N PHE A 60 14.80 -21.44 -1.68
CA PHE A 60 15.71 -20.97 -0.64
C PHE A 60 15.53 -19.47 -0.41
N TYR A 61 15.03 -19.12 0.78
CA TYR A 61 14.66 -17.76 1.13
C TYR A 61 15.57 -17.21 2.21
N GLN A 62 16.28 -16.12 1.91
CA GLN A 62 17.01 -15.37 2.92
C GLN A 62 16.01 -14.56 3.74
N ALA A 63 16.05 -14.73 5.07
CA ALA A 63 15.17 -14.07 6.01
C ALA A 63 15.95 -13.09 6.89
N SER A 64 15.41 -11.90 7.09
CA SER A 64 16.04 -10.90 7.95
C SER A 64 15.04 -9.99 8.66
N PHE A 65 15.49 -9.46 9.80
CA PHE A 65 14.87 -8.42 10.60
C PHE A 65 15.86 -7.26 10.71
N ASP A 66 15.37 -6.03 10.73
CA ASP A 66 16.22 -4.86 10.88
C ASP A 66 16.51 -4.59 12.36
N ASP A 67 17.73 -4.91 12.79
CA ASP A 67 18.18 -4.71 14.17
C ASP A 67 18.23 -3.23 14.58
N GLN A 68 18.11 -2.27 13.65
CA GLN A 68 17.96 -0.86 13.99
C GLN A 68 16.67 -0.56 14.76
N TYR A 69 15.66 -1.43 14.70
CA TYR A 69 14.50 -1.33 15.58
C TYR A 69 14.87 -1.58 17.05
N ASN A 70 15.92 -2.34 17.35
CA ASN A 70 16.28 -2.69 18.72
C ASN A 70 17.14 -1.63 19.43
N LYS A 71 16.71 -0.37 19.42
CA LYS A 71 17.39 0.72 20.15
C LYS A 71 17.30 0.57 21.68
N SER A 72 16.31 -0.18 22.17
CA SER A 72 16.12 -0.49 23.58
C SER A 72 17.02 -1.61 24.11
N GLY A 73 17.73 -2.33 23.23
CA GLY A 73 18.65 -3.39 23.64
C GLY A 73 17.98 -4.65 24.18
N LEU A 74 16.72 -4.89 23.81
CA LEU A 74 16.02 -6.14 24.14
C LEU A 74 16.69 -7.33 23.44
N LEU A 75 16.53 -8.54 24.01
CA LEU A 75 17.04 -9.74 23.36
C LEU A 75 16.24 -10.01 22.07
N ILE A 76 16.93 -9.93 20.93
CA ILE A 76 16.34 -10.33 19.65
C ILE A 76 16.29 -11.85 19.61
N PRO A 77 15.11 -12.47 19.38
CA PRO A 77 15.00 -13.92 19.32
C PRO A 77 15.86 -14.47 18.17
N GLY A 78 16.54 -15.58 18.43
CA GLY A 78 17.23 -16.33 17.37
C GLY A 78 16.21 -16.82 16.34
N SER A 79 16.49 -16.61 15.06
CA SER A 79 15.68 -17.14 13.96
C SER A 79 16.60 -17.54 12.81
N PRO A 80 16.24 -18.58 12.03
CA PRO A 80 17.05 -19.00 10.89
C PRO A 80 17.24 -17.85 9.90
N THR A 81 18.48 -17.62 9.45
CA THR A 81 18.79 -16.63 8.41
C THR A 81 18.36 -17.10 7.01
N VAL A 82 18.09 -18.40 6.88
CA VAL A 82 17.56 -19.04 5.68
C VAL A 82 16.35 -19.87 6.07
N ILE A 83 15.29 -19.80 5.25
CA ILE A 83 14.11 -20.64 5.34
C ILE A 83 14.15 -21.60 4.16
N ASN A 84 14.22 -22.89 4.45
CA ASN A 84 14.17 -23.96 3.43
C ASN A 84 13.15 -25.07 3.77
N ASN A 85 12.48 -24.97 4.91
CA ASN A 85 11.45 -25.89 5.35
C ASN A 85 10.41 -25.17 6.21
N GLN A 86 9.29 -25.83 6.52
CA GLN A 86 8.21 -25.21 7.32
C GLN A 86 8.58 -24.95 8.79
N ASN A 87 9.52 -25.69 9.38
CA ASN A 87 9.94 -25.45 10.76
C ASN A 87 10.74 -24.14 10.89
N ASP A 88 11.53 -23.79 9.87
CA ASP A 88 12.21 -22.49 9.82
C ASP A 88 11.18 -21.35 9.77
N SER A 89 10.15 -21.49 8.93
CA SER A 89 9.02 -20.55 8.86
C SER A 89 8.28 -20.43 10.18
N ARG A 90 8.02 -21.55 10.88
CA ARG A 90 7.38 -21.55 12.21
C ARG A 90 8.26 -20.86 13.25
N SER A 91 9.56 -21.10 13.24
CA SER A 91 10.52 -20.43 14.13
C SER A 91 10.47 -18.91 13.97
N TRP A 92 10.31 -18.41 12.73
CA TRP A 92 10.09 -16.98 12.49
C TRP A 92 8.77 -16.48 13.07
N ILE A 93 7.67 -17.22 12.87
CA ILE A 93 6.34 -16.85 13.40
C ILE A 93 6.35 -16.79 14.93
N ASP A 94 6.97 -17.77 15.58
CA ASP A 94 7.10 -17.83 17.04
C ASP A 94 7.90 -16.65 17.60
N SER A 95 8.79 -16.07 16.78
CA SER A 95 9.57 -14.87 17.13
C SER A 95 8.78 -13.55 17.01
N PHE A 96 7.66 -13.53 16.27
CA PHE A 96 6.92 -12.30 15.97
C PHE A 96 6.45 -11.52 17.20
N PRO A 97 5.90 -12.14 18.27
CA PRO A 97 5.49 -11.40 19.45
C PRO A 97 6.62 -10.55 20.06
N ILE A 98 7.83 -11.09 20.18
CA ILE A 98 8.98 -10.36 20.74
C ILE A 98 9.45 -9.29 19.75
N ARG A 99 9.53 -9.60 18.44
CA ARG A 99 9.91 -8.61 17.42
C ARG A 99 8.92 -7.45 17.33
N LYS A 100 7.62 -7.71 17.49
CA LYS A 100 6.60 -6.66 17.60
C LYS A 100 6.83 -5.79 18.82
N ASN A 101 7.11 -6.39 19.97
CA ASN A 101 7.44 -5.62 21.18
C ASN A 101 8.69 -4.73 20.98
N ILE A 102 9.73 -5.26 20.33
CA ILE A 102 10.93 -4.47 19.96
C ILE A 102 10.55 -3.28 19.06
N MET A 103 9.71 -3.52 18.05
CA MET A 103 9.24 -2.48 17.14
C MET A 103 8.32 -1.47 17.84
N ASP A 104 7.48 -1.89 18.79
CA ASP A 104 6.61 -1.00 19.56
C ASP A 104 7.43 -0.05 20.44
N GLU A 105 8.45 -0.56 21.14
CA GLU A 105 9.41 0.25 21.88
C GLU A 105 10.09 1.28 20.96
N TYR A 106 10.54 0.86 19.78
CA TYR A 106 11.11 1.78 18.79
C TYR A 106 10.11 2.84 18.33
N PHE A 107 8.90 2.44 17.95
CA PHE A 107 7.89 3.35 17.39
C PHE A 107 7.32 4.31 18.43
N SER A 108 7.39 3.98 19.73
CA SER A 108 7.04 4.91 20.81
C SER A 108 7.84 6.21 20.75
N THR A 109 9.09 6.14 20.25
CA THR A 109 10.04 7.25 20.24
C THR A 109 10.33 7.76 18.82
N TYR A 110 10.50 6.84 17.86
CA TYR A 110 10.94 7.13 16.49
C TYR A 110 9.87 6.86 15.43
N GLY A 111 8.64 6.57 15.86
CA GLY A 111 7.52 6.21 14.98
C GLY A 111 7.19 7.28 13.95
N LYS A 112 6.82 6.82 12.76
CA LYS A 112 6.24 7.66 11.69
C LYS A 112 4.78 7.29 11.52
N ALA A 113 3.90 8.02 12.21
CA ALA A 113 2.46 7.76 12.21
C ALA A 113 1.90 7.61 10.78
N GLU A 114 2.33 8.44 9.84
CA GLU A 114 1.91 8.35 8.42
C GLU A 114 2.03 6.93 7.85
N ARG A 115 3.12 6.20 8.10
CA ARG A 115 3.32 4.83 7.59
C ARG A 115 2.38 3.82 8.24
N GLU A 116 2.11 3.98 9.53
CA GLU A 116 1.13 3.16 10.23
C GLU A 116 -0.27 3.37 9.64
N PHE A 117 -0.63 4.63 9.34
CA PHE A 117 -1.92 4.97 8.73
C PHE A 117 -2.03 4.52 7.26
N GLN A 118 -0.94 4.50 6.49
CA GLN A 118 -0.92 3.88 5.16
C GLN A 118 -1.27 2.38 5.25
N GLN A 119 -0.63 1.65 6.17
CA GLN A 119 -0.91 0.24 6.41
C GLN A 119 -2.35 0.02 6.92
N LEU A 120 -2.86 0.92 7.77
CA LEU A 120 -4.24 0.89 8.24
C LEU A 120 -5.22 1.02 7.06
N ILE A 121 -5.00 1.96 6.13
CA ILE A 121 -5.83 2.08 4.93
C ILE A 121 -5.79 0.81 4.10
N ALA A 122 -4.60 0.23 3.89
CA ALA A 122 -4.47 -1.03 3.18
C ALA A 122 -5.32 -2.14 3.83
N ARG A 123 -5.23 -2.30 5.16
CA ARG A 123 -6.02 -3.27 5.91
C ARG A 123 -7.52 -3.07 5.75
N GLU A 124 -8.01 -1.85 6.01
CA GLU A 124 -9.43 -1.53 5.98
C GLU A 124 -10.05 -1.83 4.61
N ASN A 125 -9.28 -1.61 3.54
CA ASN A 125 -9.75 -1.74 2.17
C ASN A 125 -9.46 -3.09 1.52
N ASN A 126 -8.49 -3.85 2.03
CA ASN A 126 -8.11 -5.15 1.46
C ASN A 126 -8.66 -6.33 2.26
N ASN A 127 -8.64 -6.28 3.59
CA ASN A 127 -8.89 -7.47 4.40
C ASN A 127 -9.47 -7.10 5.78
N SER A 128 -10.65 -6.48 5.75
CA SER A 128 -11.42 -6.14 6.95
C SER A 128 -12.82 -6.74 6.87
N THR A 129 -13.67 -6.45 7.86
CA THR A 129 -15.09 -6.81 7.78
C THR A 129 -15.83 -5.99 6.71
N ILE A 130 -15.33 -4.79 6.36
CA ILE A 130 -15.95 -3.87 5.41
C ILE A 130 -15.24 -3.81 4.05
N SER A 131 -14.11 -4.51 3.87
CA SER A 131 -13.30 -4.44 2.64
C SER A 131 -14.06 -4.88 1.38
N ASN A 132 -15.14 -5.65 1.52
CA ASN A 132 -15.98 -6.00 0.38
C ASN A 132 -16.78 -4.79 -0.15
N GLU A 133 -17.08 -3.82 0.71
CA GLU A 133 -17.86 -2.62 0.42
C GLU A 133 -17.00 -1.45 -0.04
N SER A 134 -15.69 -1.48 0.23
CA SER A 134 -14.74 -0.52 -0.35
C SER A 134 -14.64 -0.71 -1.87
N GLU A 135 -14.11 0.29 -2.55
CA GLU A 135 -13.99 0.30 -4.02
C GLU A 135 -12.56 0.55 -4.49
N TYR A 136 -11.62 0.67 -3.57
CA TYR A 136 -10.19 0.85 -3.84
C TYR A 136 -9.44 -0.23 -3.08
N PHE A 137 -8.53 -0.92 -3.76
CA PHE A 137 -7.76 -2.02 -3.19
C PHE A 137 -6.29 -1.70 -3.30
N VAL A 138 -5.58 -1.71 -2.17
CA VAL A 138 -4.17 -1.34 -2.09
C VAL A 138 -3.30 -2.49 -2.58
N SER A 139 -2.48 -2.26 -3.59
CA SER A 139 -1.48 -3.23 -4.06
C SER A 139 -0.14 -3.07 -3.36
N ASP A 140 0.23 -1.85 -2.96
CA ASP A 140 1.50 -1.57 -2.31
C ASP A 140 1.48 -0.26 -1.50
N ILE A 141 2.42 -0.13 -0.57
CA ILE A 141 2.71 1.10 0.17
C ILE A 141 4.20 1.47 0.06
N GLU A 142 4.51 2.76 0.28
CA GLU A 142 5.86 3.33 0.19
C GLU A 142 6.53 3.01 -1.17
N VAL A 143 5.86 3.38 -2.26
CA VAL A 143 6.27 3.04 -3.63
C VAL A 143 7.20 4.10 -4.21
N THR A 144 8.39 3.67 -4.63
CA THR A 144 9.36 4.50 -5.35
C THR A 144 9.42 4.13 -6.83
N GLU A 145 9.16 5.08 -7.71
CA GLU A 145 9.34 4.98 -9.16
C GLU A 145 10.39 6.00 -9.64
N PRO A 146 10.96 5.86 -10.86
CA PRO A 146 12.07 6.71 -11.33
C PRO A 146 11.86 8.23 -11.23
N TYR A 147 10.61 8.70 -11.18
CA TYR A 147 10.26 10.12 -11.14
C TYR A 147 9.39 10.53 -9.97
N ALA A 148 8.84 9.58 -9.23
CA ALA A 148 7.85 9.87 -8.19
C ALA A 148 7.95 8.87 -7.05
N ARG A 149 7.62 9.35 -5.86
CA ARG A 149 7.29 8.50 -4.72
C ARG A 149 5.86 8.80 -4.32
N PHE A 150 5.09 7.75 -4.10
CA PHE A 150 3.75 7.83 -3.55
C PHE A 150 3.64 6.86 -2.37
N ASP A 151 2.79 7.24 -1.44
CA ASP A 151 2.62 6.51 -0.20
C ASP A 151 1.81 5.23 -0.39
N ILE A 152 0.80 5.26 -1.26
CA ILE A 152 -0.12 4.14 -1.46
C ILE A 152 -0.42 3.99 -2.97
N MET A 153 -0.34 2.76 -3.44
CA MET A 153 -0.74 2.36 -4.79
C MET A 153 -1.99 1.50 -4.71
N ALA A 154 -3.03 1.87 -5.45
CA ALA A 154 -4.31 1.18 -5.37
C ALA A 154 -4.99 1.04 -6.74
N ILE A 155 -5.87 0.06 -6.83
CA ILE A 155 -6.78 -0.15 -7.96
C ILE A 155 -8.19 0.18 -7.52
N ARG A 156 -8.82 1.12 -8.21
CA ARG A 156 -10.26 1.38 -8.09
C ARG A 156 -11.01 0.35 -8.92
N TRP A 157 -11.88 -0.42 -8.25
CA TRP A 157 -12.76 -1.38 -8.89
C TRP A 157 -14.15 -1.34 -8.24
N LEU A 158 -15.07 -0.62 -8.89
CA LEU A 158 -16.42 -0.38 -8.37
C LEU A 158 -17.16 -1.71 -8.18
N ALA A 159 -17.93 -1.80 -7.09
CA ALA A 159 -18.61 -3.04 -6.72
C ALA A 159 -19.47 -3.61 -7.86
N ALA A 160 -20.20 -2.75 -8.58
CA ALA A 160 -21.05 -3.15 -9.70
C ALA A 160 -20.29 -3.61 -10.96
N GLN A 161 -18.98 -3.36 -11.04
CA GLN A 161 -18.15 -3.58 -12.23
C GLN A 161 -17.19 -4.78 -12.11
N ARG A 162 -17.17 -5.45 -10.96
CA ARG A 162 -16.21 -6.55 -10.63
C ARG A 162 -16.28 -7.79 -11.50
N LYS A 163 -17.32 -7.91 -12.33
CA LYS A 163 -17.41 -8.99 -13.32
C LYS A 163 -16.42 -8.83 -14.47
N ASN A 164 -15.96 -7.60 -14.74
CA ASN A 164 -15.01 -7.29 -15.81
C ASN A 164 -13.76 -6.59 -15.25
N GLY A 165 -12.60 -7.23 -15.45
CA GLY A 165 -11.30 -6.74 -14.98
C GLY A 165 -10.78 -5.51 -15.69
N SER A 166 -11.31 -5.18 -16.87
CA SER A 166 -10.92 -3.99 -17.64
C SER A 166 -11.62 -2.69 -17.19
N ASN A 167 -12.55 -2.78 -16.23
CA ASN A 167 -13.22 -1.61 -15.65
C ASN A 167 -12.49 -1.09 -14.40
N CYS A 168 -11.18 -1.34 -14.32
CA CYS A 168 -10.34 -0.94 -13.21
C CYS A 168 -9.63 0.37 -13.54
N LYS A 169 -9.49 1.25 -12.55
CA LYS A 169 -8.74 2.50 -12.70
C LYS A 169 -7.59 2.56 -11.70
N VAL A 170 -6.49 3.15 -12.12
CA VAL A 170 -5.32 3.40 -11.26
C VAL A 170 -5.65 4.48 -10.24
N ALA A 171 -5.23 4.28 -9.00
CA ALA A 171 -5.23 5.29 -7.96
C ALA A 171 -3.83 5.40 -7.33
N LEU A 172 -3.19 6.56 -7.52
CA LEU A 172 -1.91 6.92 -6.90
C LEU A 172 -2.22 7.89 -5.75
N ILE A 173 -1.89 7.48 -4.53
CA ILE A 173 -2.40 8.14 -3.34
C ILE A 173 -1.23 8.64 -2.50
N GLU A 174 -1.30 9.92 -2.16
CA GLU A 174 -0.40 10.59 -1.22
C GLU A 174 -1.13 10.82 0.10
N MET A 175 -0.55 10.37 1.20
CA MET A 175 -1.09 10.56 2.54
C MET A 175 -0.30 11.66 3.25
N LYS A 176 -1.00 12.55 3.95
CA LYS A 176 -0.39 13.46 4.91
C LYS A 176 -1.04 13.27 6.27
N TYR A 177 -0.24 12.89 7.27
CA TYR A 177 -0.71 12.74 8.65
C TYR A 177 -0.49 14.01 9.48
N GLY A 178 -1.57 14.77 9.66
CA GLY A 178 -1.60 16.02 10.40
C GLY A 178 -0.84 17.16 9.72
N ASP A 179 -1.03 18.37 10.25
CA ASP A 179 -0.57 19.61 9.62
C ASP A 179 0.94 19.79 9.52
N ARG A 180 1.73 19.02 10.27
CA ARG A 180 3.20 19.07 10.19
C ARG A 180 3.69 18.46 8.88
N ALA A 181 2.99 17.45 8.36
CA ALA A 181 3.32 16.78 7.11
C ALA A 181 3.03 17.65 5.87
N LEU A 182 2.24 18.72 6.01
CA LEU A 182 1.90 19.64 4.91
C LEU A 182 3.05 20.58 4.50
N ARG A 183 4.14 20.67 5.28
CA ARG A 183 5.29 21.58 5.04
C ARG A 183 6.51 20.85 4.48
N GLY A 184 7.38 21.59 3.78
CA GLY A 184 8.75 21.17 3.44
C GLY A 184 9.02 21.00 1.95
N SER A 185 10.18 20.42 1.63
CA SER A 185 10.66 20.13 0.26
C SER A 185 9.89 19.01 -0.45
N ALA A 186 8.80 18.51 0.15
CA ALA A 186 7.89 17.47 -0.32
C ALA A 186 6.42 17.85 -0.06
N GLY A 187 6.06 19.12 -0.32
CA GLY A 187 4.68 19.60 -0.24
C GLY A 187 3.80 19.08 -1.39
N LEU A 188 2.48 19.22 -1.25
CA LEU A 188 1.46 18.72 -2.20
C LEU A 188 1.78 19.06 -3.67
N LEU A 189 2.19 20.30 -3.94
CA LEU A 189 2.55 20.74 -5.29
C LEU A 189 3.71 19.96 -5.91
N LYS A 190 4.71 19.60 -5.12
CA LYS A 190 5.83 18.78 -5.62
C LYS A 190 5.36 17.39 -5.98
N HIS A 191 4.53 16.77 -5.13
CA HIS A 191 3.95 15.45 -5.44
C HIS A 191 3.16 15.49 -6.74
N LEU A 192 2.36 16.54 -6.98
CA LEU A 192 1.65 16.72 -8.25
C LEU A 192 2.59 16.83 -9.46
N LYS A 193 3.68 17.61 -9.34
CA LYS A 193 4.72 17.73 -10.38
C LYS A 193 5.39 16.39 -10.66
N ASP A 194 5.68 15.61 -9.63
CA ASP A 194 6.31 14.30 -9.75
C ASP A 194 5.34 13.27 -10.37
N MET A 195 4.04 13.30 -10.03
CA MET A 195 3.01 12.46 -10.68
C MET A 195 2.82 12.83 -12.14
N GLU A 196 2.79 14.11 -12.49
CA GLU A 196 2.74 14.57 -13.87
C GLU A 196 3.90 14.04 -14.70
N LYS A 197 5.12 14.10 -14.19
CA LYS A 197 6.32 13.54 -14.85
C LYS A 197 6.22 12.03 -15.02
N LEU A 198 5.70 11.32 -14.01
CA LEU A 198 5.52 9.87 -14.08
C LEU A 198 4.51 9.49 -15.16
N VAL A 199 3.32 10.10 -15.15
CA VAL A 199 2.21 9.75 -16.05
C VAL A 199 2.48 10.21 -17.49
N SER A 200 3.18 11.35 -17.68
CA SER A 200 3.58 11.80 -19.02
C SER A 200 4.65 10.90 -19.66
N ASN A 201 5.45 10.18 -18.86
CA ASN A 201 6.39 9.20 -19.37
C ASN A 201 5.69 7.86 -19.64
N LYS A 202 5.21 7.68 -20.88
CA LYS A 202 4.42 6.51 -21.29
C LYS A 202 5.07 5.16 -20.97
N ASP A 203 6.38 5.02 -21.16
CA ASP A 203 7.09 3.76 -20.89
C ASP A 203 7.13 3.45 -19.39
N SER A 204 7.40 4.46 -18.56
CA SER A 204 7.44 4.30 -17.11
C SER A 204 6.05 4.04 -16.55
N TYR A 205 5.04 4.75 -17.06
CA TYR A 205 3.66 4.56 -16.68
C TYR A 205 3.17 3.16 -17.10
N ALA A 206 3.44 2.69 -18.32
CA ALA A 206 3.08 1.34 -18.75
C ALA A 206 3.70 0.25 -17.85
N LYS A 207 4.98 0.38 -17.49
CA LYS A 207 5.65 -0.54 -16.54
C LYS A 207 5.02 -0.52 -15.14
N LEU A 208 4.53 0.64 -14.70
CA LEU A 208 3.78 0.77 -13.45
C LEU A 208 2.46 0.01 -13.54
N LEU A 209 1.70 0.14 -14.64
CA LEU A 209 0.45 -0.59 -14.83
C LEU A 209 0.65 -2.10 -14.79
N GLU A 210 1.66 -2.61 -15.50
CA GLU A 210 2.01 -4.04 -15.46
C GLU A 210 2.36 -4.51 -14.05
N THR A 211 3.09 -3.67 -13.30
CA THR A 211 3.43 -3.93 -11.91
C THR A 211 2.17 -3.99 -11.02
N MET A 212 1.26 -3.03 -11.17
CA MET A 212 0.00 -2.98 -10.44
C MET A 212 -0.90 -4.18 -10.72
N GLU A 213 -1.07 -4.53 -12.01
CA GLU A 213 -1.82 -5.73 -12.43
C GLU A 213 -1.21 -6.99 -11.80
N SER A 214 0.11 -7.17 -11.92
CA SER A 214 0.80 -8.35 -11.40
C SER A 214 0.68 -8.47 -9.88
N GLN A 215 0.96 -7.40 -9.14
CA GLN A 215 0.89 -7.42 -7.68
C GLN A 215 -0.54 -7.67 -7.20
N PHE A 216 -1.54 -6.99 -7.77
CA PHE A 216 -2.93 -7.20 -7.38
C PHE A 216 -3.35 -8.66 -7.60
N ASN A 217 -3.07 -9.22 -8.77
CA ASN A 217 -3.44 -10.59 -9.08
C ASN A 217 -2.72 -11.59 -8.16
N GLN A 218 -1.45 -11.35 -7.80
CA GLN A 218 -0.73 -12.19 -6.83
C GLN A 218 -1.28 -12.03 -5.41
N LEU A 219 -1.62 -10.81 -4.96
CA LEU A 219 -2.23 -10.60 -3.65
C LEU A 219 -3.61 -11.27 -3.54
N ASP A 220 -4.39 -11.24 -4.62
CA ASP A 220 -5.67 -11.95 -4.73
C ASP A 220 -5.50 -13.47 -4.66
N GLU A 221 -4.56 -14.03 -5.41
CA GLU A 221 -4.21 -15.47 -5.38
C GLU A 221 -3.72 -15.89 -3.99
N LEU A 222 -2.94 -15.03 -3.33
CA LEU A 222 -2.52 -15.22 -1.95
C LEU A 222 -3.69 -15.08 -0.97
N GLY A 223 -4.90 -14.68 -1.38
CA GLY A 223 -6.04 -14.48 -0.49
C GLY A 223 -5.85 -13.35 0.51
N LEU A 224 -5.13 -12.30 0.11
CA LEU A 224 -4.86 -11.09 0.91
C LEU A 224 -5.79 -9.93 0.53
N LEU A 225 -6.65 -10.13 -0.47
CA LEU A 225 -7.71 -9.21 -0.87
C LEU A 225 -9.06 -9.90 -0.68
N LYS A 226 -9.99 -9.25 0.02
CA LYS A 226 -11.32 -9.76 0.35
C LYS A 226 -12.37 -8.86 -0.26
N PHE A 227 -12.91 -9.33 -1.39
CA PHE A 227 -13.99 -8.68 -2.12
C PHE A 227 -14.78 -9.70 -2.94
N ASN A 228 -16.03 -9.37 -3.24
CA ASN A 228 -16.96 -10.22 -3.96
C ASN A 228 -16.75 -10.07 -5.47
N LYS A 229 -16.28 -11.13 -6.10
CA LYS A 229 -16.16 -11.27 -7.57
C LYS A 229 -17.35 -11.98 -8.21
N GLY A 230 -18.33 -12.40 -7.42
CA GLY A 230 -19.36 -13.35 -7.82
C GLY A 230 -18.72 -14.63 -8.33
N THR A 231 -19.15 -15.08 -9.51
CA THR A 231 -18.57 -16.23 -10.23
C THR A 231 -17.46 -15.83 -11.22
N SER A 232 -17.02 -14.57 -11.22
CA SER A 232 -16.03 -14.08 -12.18
C SER A 232 -14.61 -14.46 -11.77
N ASN A 233 -13.83 -14.93 -12.74
CA ASN A 233 -12.39 -15.12 -12.65
C ASN A 233 -11.62 -13.93 -13.26
N ALA A 234 -12.26 -12.75 -13.35
CA ALA A 234 -11.65 -11.55 -13.91
C ALA A 234 -10.37 -11.20 -13.16
N LYS A 235 -9.30 -11.04 -13.93
CA LYS A 235 -8.03 -10.47 -13.47
C LYS A 235 -8.02 -9.00 -13.82
N VAL A 236 -7.39 -8.18 -12.98
CA VAL A 236 -7.28 -6.75 -13.25
C VAL A 236 -6.54 -6.53 -14.57
N LYS A 237 -7.11 -5.66 -15.40
CA LYS A 237 -6.49 -5.12 -16.60
C LYS A 237 -6.65 -3.60 -16.59
N LEU A 238 -5.52 -2.89 -16.64
CA LEU A 238 -5.45 -1.45 -16.62
C LEU A 238 -5.20 -0.92 -18.03
N ASN A 239 -5.91 0.15 -18.37
CA ASN A 239 -5.77 0.82 -19.66
C ASN A 239 -4.80 2.00 -19.53
N ALA A 240 -3.74 2.03 -20.34
CA ALA A 240 -2.76 3.11 -20.35
C ALA A 240 -3.33 4.45 -20.88
N ASP A 241 -4.41 4.40 -21.65
CA ASP A 241 -5.09 5.59 -22.17
C ASP A 241 -6.11 6.16 -21.18
N GLU A 242 -6.45 5.44 -20.10
CA GLU A 242 -7.32 5.95 -19.05
C GLU A 242 -6.52 6.79 -18.05
N LYS A 243 -7.04 7.98 -17.72
CA LYS A 243 -6.45 8.86 -16.71
C LYS A 243 -6.41 8.14 -15.35
N PRO A 244 -5.28 8.09 -14.62
CA PRO A 244 -5.28 7.66 -13.22
C PRO A 244 -5.97 8.70 -12.32
N GLU A 245 -6.35 8.29 -11.11
CA GLU A 245 -6.69 9.20 -10.01
C GLU A 245 -5.43 9.49 -9.19
N VAL A 246 -5.14 10.78 -8.99
CA VAL A 246 -4.13 11.24 -8.02
C VAL A 246 -4.89 11.76 -6.81
N ILE A 247 -4.78 11.03 -5.69
CA ILE A 247 -5.63 11.23 -4.51
C ILE A 247 -4.78 11.74 -3.35
N PHE A 248 -5.21 12.82 -2.70
CA PHE A 248 -4.68 13.22 -1.40
C PHE A 248 -5.57 12.71 -0.26
N ILE A 249 -4.95 12.05 0.72
CA ILE A 249 -5.57 11.68 1.99
C ILE A 249 -4.95 12.54 3.09
N LEU A 250 -5.73 13.50 3.61
CA LEU A 250 -5.28 14.46 4.60
C LEU A 250 -5.76 14.04 6.00
N ALA A 251 -5.15 12.98 6.52
CA ALA A 251 -5.55 12.36 7.78
C ALA A 251 -5.26 13.29 8.97
N ASN A 252 -6.25 13.47 9.85
CA ASN A 252 -6.14 14.27 11.08
C ASN A 252 -5.69 15.73 10.85
N HIS A 253 -6.13 16.34 9.74
CA HIS A 253 -5.98 17.78 9.54
C HIS A 253 -6.70 18.57 10.65
N ASN A 254 -6.05 19.62 11.18
CA ASN A 254 -6.69 20.53 12.12
C ASN A 254 -7.51 21.59 11.36
N PRO A 255 -8.86 21.58 11.40
CA PRO A 255 -9.69 22.48 10.58
C PRO A 255 -9.54 23.96 10.95
N ARG A 256 -8.97 24.29 12.12
CA ARG A 256 -8.68 25.68 12.50
C ARG A 256 -7.42 26.24 11.86
N SER A 257 -6.62 25.39 11.21
CA SER A 257 -5.34 25.77 10.64
C SER A 257 -5.52 26.32 9.22
N PRO A 258 -5.09 27.55 8.94
CA PRO A 258 -5.23 28.13 7.60
C PRO A 258 -4.25 27.54 6.58
N LYS A 259 -3.34 26.66 7.01
CA LYS A 259 -2.22 26.16 6.19
C LYS A 259 -2.69 25.41 4.97
N LEU A 260 -3.62 24.46 5.15
CA LEU A 260 -4.13 23.66 4.05
C LEU A 260 -4.85 24.54 3.03
N LYS A 261 -5.72 25.44 3.51
CA LYS A 261 -6.41 26.44 2.68
C LYS A 261 -5.43 27.29 1.90
N THR A 262 -4.35 27.75 2.53
CA THR A 262 -3.30 28.55 1.88
C THR A 262 -2.62 27.76 0.75
N ILE A 263 -2.17 26.53 1.02
CA ILE A 263 -1.52 25.67 0.03
C ILE A 263 -2.47 25.38 -1.13
N LEU A 264 -3.70 25.01 -0.83
CA LEU A 264 -4.68 24.67 -1.86
C LEU A 264 -5.22 25.90 -2.58
N SER A 265 -4.97 27.13 -2.13
CA SER A 265 -5.34 28.36 -2.86
C SER A 265 -4.26 28.83 -3.84
N ASP A 266 -3.12 28.13 -3.90
CA ASP A 266 -2.07 28.40 -4.88
C ASP A 266 -2.61 28.14 -6.31
N PRO A 267 -2.56 29.14 -7.22
CA PRO A 267 -3.00 28.99 -8.61
C PRO A 267 -2.26 27.88 -9.39
N GLU A 268 -1.06 27.47 -8.96
CA GLU A 268 -0.39 26.31 -9.57
C GLU A 268 -1.17 25.00 -9.33
N ILE A 269 -1.87 24.88 -8.19
CA ILE A 269 -2.69 23.70 -7.88
C ILE A 269 -3.92 23.64 -8.81
N ASP A 270 -4.45 24.79 -9.22
CA ASP A 270 -5.59 24.86 -10.16
C ASP A 270 -5.26 24.24 -11.52
N LYS A 271 -4.02 24.39 -11.98
CA LYS A 271 -3.54 23.76 -13.22
C LYS A 271 -3.67 22.24 -13.15
N TYR A 272 -3.34 21.64 -12.00
CA TYR A 272 -3.44 20.20 -11.79
C TYR A 272 -4.88 19.70 -11.63
N ALA A 273 -5.78 20.55 -11.11
CA ALA A 273 -7.20 20.21 -11.08
C ALA A 273 -7.83 20.09 -12.48
N GLN A 274 -7.21 20.70 -13.49
CA GLN A 274 -7.64 20.68 -14.90
C GLN A 274 -6.75 19.78 -15.77
N SER A 275 -5.89 18.96 -15.14
CA SER A 275 -4.92 18.12 -15.84
C SER A 275 -5.58 17.20 -16.87
N GLN A 276 -4.96 17.10 -18.04
CA GLN A 276 -5.33 16.10 -19.04
C GLN A 276 -4.67 14.74 -18.80
N LEU A 277 -3.73 14.66 -17.86
CA LEU A 277 -2.97 13.44 -17.58
C LEU A 277 -3.61 12.60 -16.47
N PHE A 278 -4.23 13.23 -15.47
CA PHE A 278 -4.81 12.53 -14.33
C PHE A 278 -5.96 13.33 -13.71
N ASP A 279 -6.80 12.65 -12.92
CA ASP A 279 -7.85 13.29 -12.13
C ASP A 279 -7.36 13.57 -10.71
N LEU A 280 -7.21 14.86 -10.36
CA LEU A 280 -6.88 15.26 -8.99
C LEU A 280 -8.10 15.14 -8.07
N LYS A 281 -7.97 14.35 -7.01
CA LYS A 281 -9.03 14.06 -6.04
C LYS A 281 -8.54 14.21 -4.60
N PHE A 282 -9.48 14.43 -3.71
CA PHE A 282 -9.26 14.47 -2.27
C PHE A 282 -10.22 13.50 -1.60
N TYR A 283 -9.69 12.66 -0.72
CA TYR A 283 -10.51 11.78 0.08
C TYR A 283 -11.17 12.56 1.22
N VAL A 284 -12.49 12.48 1.29
CA VAL A 284 -13.29 12.92 2.44
C VAL A 284 -14.01 11.69 2.99
N ALA A 285 -13.72 11.34 4.24
CA ALA A 285 -14.28 10.15 4.85
C ALA A 285 -15.83 10.19 4.86
N SER A 286 -16.44 9.04 4.56
CA SER A 286 -17.88 8.83 4.77
C SER A 286 -18.11 8.72 6.28
N PHE A 287 -18.35 9.85 6.93
CA PHE A 287 -18.27 9.98 8.39
C PHE A 287 -16.88 9.58 8.91
N ALA A 288 -16.76 8.93 10.06
CA ALA A 288 -15.47 8.61 10.70
C ALA A 288 -14.89 7.25 10.27
N GLY A 289 -14.77 6.99 8.96
CA GLY A 289 -14.28 5.71 8.42
C GLY A 289 -13.03 5.83 7.53
N TYR A 290 -12.37 4.70 7.27
CA TYR A 290 -11.21 4.59 6.36
C TYR A 290 -11.51 3.78 5.08
N GLY A 291 -12.77 3.33 4.93
CA GLY A 291 -13.25 2.72 3.70
C GLY A 291 -13.19 3.73 2.56
N LEU A 292 -12.50 3.36 1.48
CA LEU A 292 -12.36 4.17 0.28
C LEU A 292 -13.50 3.82 -0.66
N HIS A 293 -14.39 4.79 -0.90
CA HIS A 293 -15.49 4.69 -1.86
C HIS A 293 -15.34 5.80 -2.89
N ALA A 294 -15.74 5.56 -4.13
CA ALA A 294 -15.60 6.54 -5.21
C ALA A 294 -16.38 7.83 -4.91
N LYS A 295 -17.52 7.72 -4.22
CA LYS A 295 -18.32 8.85 -3.73
C LYS A 295 -17.58 9.77 -2.74
N CYS A 296 -16.52 9.27 -2.12
CA CYS A 296 -15.70 10.00 -1.14
C CYS A 296 -14.49 10.70 -1.78
N MET A 297 -14.28 10.54 -3.09
CA MET A 297 -13.18 11.14 -3.83
C MET A 297 -13.69 12.38 -4.57
N ILE A 298 -13.57 13.54 -3.93
CA ILE A 298 -14.13 14.78 -4.45
C ILE A 298 -13.05 15.62 -5.17
N PRO A 299 -13.40 16.36 -6.23
CA PRO A 299 -12.47 17.25 -6.93
C PRO A 299 -12.08 18.46 -6.06
N LEU A 300 -10.97 19.12 -6.42
CA LEU A 300 -10.43 20.28 -5.70
C LEU A 300 -11.47 21.38 -5.41
N VAL A 301 -12.31 21.71 -6.40
CA VAL A 301 -13.33 22.77 -6.28
C VAL A 301 -14.34 22.45 -5.18
N GLU A 302 -14.76 21.20 -5.05
CA GLU A 302 -15.67 20.76 -4.00
C GLU A 302 -14.95 20.66 -2.66
N PHE A 303 -13.73 20.13 -2.66
CA PHE A 303 -12.92 20.01 -1.44
C PHE A 303 -12.65 21.37 -0.79
N ARG A 304 -12.35 22.41 -1.57
CA ARG A 304 -12.13 23.77 -1.06
C ARG A 304 -13.35 24.36 -0.36
N LYS A 305 -14.58 23.92 -0.68
CA LYS A 305 -15.81 24.38 0.01
C LYS A 305 -15.89 23.86 1.45
N LEU A 306 -15.06 22.89 1.82
CA LEU A 306 -14.98 22.32 3.17
C LEU A 306 -13.95 23.02 4.06
N LEU A 307 -13.19 24.00 3.54
CA LEU A 307 -12.04 24.66 4.19
C LEU A 307 -12.28 26.13 4.59
#